data_AF-A0A950XCK0-F1
#
_entry.id   AF-A0A950XCK0-F1
#
_cell.length_a   1.000
_cell.length_b   1.000
_cell.length_c   1.000
_cell.angle_alpha   90.00
_cell.angle_beta   90.00
_cell.angle_gamma   90.00
#
_symmetry.space_group_name_H-M   'P 1'
#
loop_
_entity.id
_entity.type
_entity.pdbx_description
1 polymer ?
#
loop_
_entity_poly.entity_id
_entity_poly.type
_entity_poly.pdbx_seq_one_letter_code
_entity_poly.pdbx_strand_id
1 'polypeptide(L)'
;MKFARTYSAPGDPYAGLTFEPRTSRIVNPDGSVIFEANDVMVPSTWSQVAIDVLAQKYCRKAGVPRATARVAEDGVPAWLQRSTVDETALDAMPRNEQFGPERDAREVFNRMAGCWTYWGWKHGYFDSEADAQIYYDEMCAMLARQIGAPNSPQWFNTGLHWAYGISGPAQGHWYVDAADGVAKPSTSTFEKPQVSACFILGIEDD
;
A
#
# COMPACT_ATOMS: atom_id res chain seq x y z
N MET A 1 2.29 9.03 -20.63
CA MET A 1 3.07 10.09 -19.93
C MET A 1 4.51 9.64 -19.76
N LYS A 2 5.44 10.58 -19.90
CA LYS A 2 6.87 10.36 -19.63
C LYS A 2 7.23 10.81 -18.22
N PHE A 3 8.18 10.12 -17.60
CA PHE A 3 8.67 10.46 -16.26
C PHE A 3 10.19 10.64 -16.25
N ALA A 4 10.66 11.57 -15.42
CA ALA A 4 12.07 11.80 -15.16
C ALA A 4 12.41 11.37 -13.73
N ARG A 5 13.56 10.73 -13.56
CA ARG A 5 14.04 10.24 -12.26
C ARG A 5 14.77 11.35 -11.49
N THR A 6 14.39 11.56 -10.23
CA THR A 6 14.91 12.65 -9.38
C THR A 6 15.37 12.16 -8.00
N TYR A 7 14.59 11.28 -7.36
CA TYR A 7 14.77 10.91 -5.94
C TYR A 7 15.23 9.47 -5.69
N SER A 8 15.23 8.64 -6.74
CA SER A 8 15.57 7.22 -6.71
C SER A 8 16.74 6.87 -7.66
N ALA A 9 17.25 5.65 -7.58
CA ALA A 9 18.19 5.09 -8.56
C ALA A 9 17.50 3.98 -9.40
N PRO A 10 17.95 3.72 -10.64
CA PRO A 10 17.35 2.68 -11.48
C PRO A 10 17.30 1.32 -10.78
N GLY A 11 16.08 0.81 -10.53
CA GLY A 11 15.87 -0.48 -9.86
C GLY A 11 16.08 -0.46 -8.34
N ASP A 12 16.41 0.70 -7.76
CA ASP A 12 16.52 0.90 -6.31
C ASP A 12 15.78 2.18 -5.88
N PRO A 13 14.48 2.08 -5.55
CA PRO A 13 13.68 3.22 -5.06
C PRO A 13 14.23 3.83 -3.77
N TYR A 14 14.98 3.07 -2.98
CA TYR A 14 15.41 3.47 -1.65
C TYR A 14 16.91 3.81 -1.59
N ALA A 15 17.56 3.95 -2.74
CA ALA A 15 18.98 4.25 -2.85
C ALA A 15 19.37 5.46 -1.99
N GLY A 16 20.39 5.26 -1.13
CA GLY A 16 20.90 6.29 -0.22
C GLY A 16 20.05 6.53 1.03
N LEU A 17 19.04 5.69 1.31
CA LEU A 17 18.33 5.66 2.58
C LEU A 17 18.82 4.49 3.44
N THR A 18 19.05 4.77 4.72
CA THR A 18 19.30 3.72 5.72
C THR A 18 17.99 3.40 6.43
N PHE A 19 17.65 2.12 6.54
CA PHE A 19 16.49 1.65 7.31
C PHE A 19 16.96 1.01 8.61
N GLU A 20 16.30 1.34 9.71
CA GLU A 20 16.62 0.85 11.05
C GLU A 20 15.36 0.32 11.74
N PRO A 21 15.49 -0.71 12.61
CA PRO A 21 14.39 -1.16 13.44
C PRO A 21 14.08 -0.10 14.51
N ARG A 22 12.79 0.21 14.66
CA ARG A 22 12.28 1.10 15.69
C ARG A 22 11.06 0.48 16.37
N THR A 23 10.87 0.79 17.64
CA THR A 23 9.69 0.39 18.39
C THR A 23 8.70 1.55 18.45
N SER A 24 7.44 1.27 18.15
CA SER A 24 6.33 2.15 18.53
C SER A 24 5.62 1.56 19.73
N ARG A 25 5.50 2.35 20.81
CA ARG A 25 4.87 1.90 22.06
C ARG A 25 4.01 3.00 22.64
N ILE A 26 2.76 2.67 22.96
CA ILE A 26 1.85 3.53 23.71
C ILE A 26 1.66 2.93 25.09
N VAL A 27 1.84 3.76 26.11
CA VAL A 27 1.62 3.39 27.51
C VAL A 27 0.55 4.29 28.14
N ASN A 28 -0.24 3.72 29.03
CA ASN A 28 -1.12 4.46 29.93
C ASN A 28 -0.29 5.26 30.96
N PRO A 29 -0.89 6.24 31.66
CA PRO A 29 -0.23 6.95 32.75
C PRO A 29 0.27 6.04 33.88
N ASP A 30 -0.35 4.88 34.07
CA ASP A 30 0.06 3.85 35.04
C ASP A 30 1.21 2.94 34.56
N GLY A 31 1.70 3.16 33.33
CA GLY A 31 2.80 2.39 32.72
C GLY A 31 2.36 1.13 31.97
N SER A 32 1.07 0.76 31.99
CA SER A 32 0.57 -0.39 31.22
C SER A 32 0.59 -0.12 29.71
N VAL A 33 0.88 -1.14 28.90
CA VAL A 33 1.04 -1.01 27.45
C VAL A 33 -0.31 -1.12 26.74
N ILE A 34 -0.67 -0.10 25.97
CA ILE A 34 -1.88 -0.08 25.14
C ILE A 34 -1.60 -0.69 23.76
N PHE A 35 -0.44 -0.38 23.19
CA PHE A 35 -0.02 -0.84 21.87
C PHE A 35 1.49 -0.93 21.82
N GLU A 36 2.01 -1.97 21.18
CA GLU A 36 3.43 -2.13 20.93
C GLU A 36 3.66 -2.80 19.59
N ALA A 37 4.49 -2.18 18.77
CA ALA A 37 4.99 -2.72 17.53
C ALA A 37 6.52 -2.66 17.57
N ASN A 38 7.13 -3.82 17.75
CA ASN A 38 8.59 -3.97 17.81
C ASN A 38 9.17 -4.18 16.40
N ASP A 39 10.41 -3.72 16.24
CA ASP A 39 11.24 -3.94 15.06
C ASP A 39 10.58 -3.48 13.76
N VAL A 40 9.89 -2.34 13.80
CA VAL A 40 9.33 -1.71 12.59
C VAL A 40 10.49 -1.08 11.82
N MET A 41 10.78 -1.59 10.63
CA MET A 41 11.84 -1.07 9.77
C MET A 41 11.40 0.25 9.12
N VAL A 42 12.12 1.33 9.40
CA VAL A 42 11.79 2.69 8.95
C VAL A 42 13.04 3.43 8.50
N PRO A 43 12.95 4.48 7.66
CA PRO A 43 14.10 5.32 7.36
C PRO A 43 14.66 5.95 8.65
N SER A 44 15.99 5.91 8.82
CA SER A 44 16.66 6.35 10.05
C SER A 44 16.46 7.84 10.35
N THR A 45 16.10 8.63 9.33
CA THR A 45 15.82 10.06 9.43
C THR A 45 14.43 10.39 9.96
N TRP A 46 13.54 9.42 10.09
CA TRP A 46 12.17 9.65 10.55
C TRP A 46 12.13 9.99 12.05
N SER A 47 11.24 10.92 12.41
CA SER A 47 10.96 11.23 13.82
C SER A 47 10.17 10.10 14.48
N GLN A 48 10.29 9.96 15.80
CA GLN A 48 9.50 8.97 16.55
C GLN A 48 7.99 9.15 16.32
N VAL A 49 7.51 10.39 16.20
CA VAL A 49 6.09 10.66 15.90
C VAL A 49 5.67 10.08 14.54
N ALA A 50 6.51 10.20 13.51
CA ALA A 50 6.21 9.61 12.19
C ALA A 50 6.18 8.08 12.26
N ILE A 51 7.12 7.49 13.01
CA ILE A 51 7.20 6.05 13.25
C ILE A 51 5.94 5.56 13.96
N ASP A 52 5.51 6.27 15.01
CA ASP A 52 4.32 5.95 15.79
C ASP A 52 3.06 6.01 14.93
N VAL A 53 2.90 7.07 14.13
CA VAL A 53 1.76 7.21 13.22
C VAL A 53 1.73 6.06 12.19
N LEU A 54 2.87 5.75 11.57
CA LEU A 54 2.97 4.64 10.61
C LEU A 54 2.56 3.31 11.26
N ALA A 55 3.21 2.93 12.36
CA ALA A 55 2.99 1.65 13.01
C ALA A 55 1.56 1.50 13.56
N GLN A 56 0.99 2.58 14.10
CA GLN A 56 -0.32 2.52 14.77
C GLN A 56 -1.49 2.60 13.81
N LYS A 57 -1.34 3.34 12.69
CA LYS A 57 -2.44 3.66 11.78
C LYS A 57 -2.28 3.03 10.41
N TYR A 58 -1.09 3.07 9.81
CA TYR A 58 -0.92 2.78 8.39
C TYR A 58 -0.40 1.37 8.09
N CYS A 59 0.40 0.79 8.98
CA CYS A 59 0.74 -0.62 8.88
C CYS A 59 -0.52 -1.47 9.06
N ARG A 60 -0.75 -2.39 8.13
CA ARG A 60 -1.80 -3.41 8.27
C ARG A 60 -1.44 -4.30 9.46
N LYS A 61 -2.34 -4.39 10.45
CA LYS A 61 -2.06 -5.06 11.73
C LYS A 61 -2.19 -6.59 11.71
N ALA A 62 -2.90 -7.14 10.73
CA ALA A 62 -3.15 -8.58 10.62
C ALA A 62 -3.61 -8.97 9.21
N GLY A 63 -3.48 -10.25 8.89
CA GLY A 63 -3.96 -10.84 7.65
C GLY A 63 -3.05 -10.60 6.45
N VAL A 64 -1.84 -10.07 6.65
CA VAL A 64 -0.82 -10.00 5.61
C VAL A 64 -0.20 -11.39 5.48
N PRO A 65 -0.33 -12.07 4.33
CA PRO A 65 0.25 -13.39 4.12
C PRO A 65 1.78 -13.29 4.07
N ARG A 66 2.49 -14.28 4.64
CA ARG A 66 3.96 -14.35 4.55
C ARG A 66 4.48 -14.86 3.22
N ALA A 67 3.63 -15.48 2.42
CA ALA A 67 3.94 -15.88 1.05
C ALA A 67 2.83 -15.43 0.10
N THR A 68 3.25 -14.88 -1.04
CA THR A 68 2.34 -14.43 -2.11
C THR A 68 2.84 -14.93 -3.46
N ALA A 69 1.92 -15.15 -4.38
CA ALA A 69 2.19 -15.54 -5.75
C ALA A 69 1.65 -14.49 -6.71
N ARG A 70 2.38 -14.20 -7.78
CA ARG A 70 1.91 -13.29 -8.84
C ARG A 70 0.78 -13.93 -9.63
N VAL A 71 -0.23 -13.14 -9.95
CA VAL A 71 -1.32 -13.57 -10.84
C VAL A 71 -1.02 -13.09 -12.24
N ALA A 72 -0.79 -14.04 -13.15
CA ALA A 72 -0.57 -13.77 -14.56
C ALA A 72 -1.74 -12.96 -15.13
N GLU A 73 -1.40 -11.87 -15.82
CA GLU A 73 -2.38 -10.98 -16.42
C GLU A 73 -1.85 -10.48 -17.76
N ASP A 74 -2.62 -10.75 -18.83
CA ASP A 74 -2.24 -10.40 -20.19
C ASP A 74 -2.09 -8.89 -20.35
N GLY A 75 -0.99 -8.49 -20.98
CA GLY A 75 -0.67 -7.08 -21.20
C GLY A 75 -0.17 -6.33 -19.97
N VAL A 76 0.03 -7.00 -18.81
CA VAL A 76 0.64 -6.40 -17.61
C VAL A 76 2.05 -6.98 -17.40
N PRO A 77 3.10 -6.15 -17.29
CA PRO A 77 4.46 -6.60 -17.02
C PRO A 77 4.54 -7.45 -15.75
N ALA A 78 5.36 -8.51 -15.78
CA ALA A 78 5.43 -9.50 -14.69
C ALA A 78 5.74 -8.88 -13.30
N TRP A 79 6.54 -7.81 -13.26
CA TRP A 79 6.88 -7.12 -12.02
C TRP A 79 5.71 -6.29 -11.44
N LEU A 80 4.76 -5.89 -12.30
CA LEU A 80 3.63 -5.02 -11.96
C LEU A 80 2.32 -5.78 -11.72
N GLN A 81 2.30 -7.07 -12.06
CA GLN A 81 1.15 -7.95 -11.82
C GLN A 81 0.80 -7.97 -10.33
N ARG A 82 -0.51 -8.03 -10.04
CA ARG A 82 -1.00 -8.20 -8.68
C ARG A 82 -0.55 -9.55 -8.10
N SER A 83 -0.61 -9.66 -6.79
CA SER A 83 -0.39 -10.90 -6.08
C SER A 83 -1.69 -11.48 -5.51
N THR A 84 -1.63 -12.76 -5.17
CA THR A 84 -2.60 -13.47 -4.34
C THR A 84 -1.85 -14.22 -3.24
N VAL A 85 -2.57 -14.77 -2.27
CA VAL A 85 -2.00 -15.67 -1.27
C VAL A 85 -1.41 -16.90 -1.96
N ASP A 86 -0.17 -17.26 -1.61
CA ASP A 86 0.44 -18.52 -2.04
C ASP A 86 0.11 -19.61 -1.01
N GLU A 87 -1.02 -20.30 -1.21
CA GLU A 87 -1.49 -21.32 -0.27
C GLU A 87 -0.49 -22.47 -0.10
N THR A 88 0.18 -22.87 -1.18
CA THR A 88 1.17 -23.96 -1.13
C THR A 88 2.37 -23.58 -0.28
N ALA A 89 2.90 -22.37 -0.46
CA ALA A 89 4.01 -21.88 0.35
C ALA A 89 3.59 -21.62 1.81
N LEU A 90 2.36 -21.15 2.05
CA LEU A 90 1.85 -20.96 3.42
C LEU A 90 1.63 -22.29 4.15
N ASP A 91 1.12 -23.32 3.48
CA ASP A 91 0.90 -24.64 4.09
C ASP A 91 2.21 -25.32 4.53
N ALA A 92 3.35 -24.90 3.95
CA ALA A 92 4.68 -25.32 4.38
C ALA A 92 5.18 -24.60 5.66
N MET A 93 4.46 -23.59 6.15
CA MET A 93 4.80 -22.79 7.35
C MET A 93 3.92 -23.15 8.55
N PRO A 94 4.40 -22.97 9.80
CA PRO A 94 3.55 -23.05 10.99
C PRO A 94 2.35 -22.11 10.90
N ARG A 95 1.16 -22.60 11.27
CA ARG A 95 -0.12 -21.87 11.15
C ARG A 95 -0.10 -20.47 11.79
N ASN A 96 0.63 -20.31 12.90
CA ASN A 96 0.78 -19.05 13.63
C ASN A 96 1.76 -18.06 12.97
N GLU A 97 2.49 -18.49 11.95
CA GLU A 97 3.47 -17.67 11.22
C GLU A 97 2.98 -17.31 9.80
N GLN A 98 1.99 -18.04 9.26
CA GLN A 98 1.47 -17.84 7.89
C GLN A 98 0.96 -16.43 7.61
N PHE A 99 0.43 -15.73 8.62
CA PHE A 99 -0.10 -14.37 8.49
C PHE A 99 0.42 -13.47 9.61
N GLY A 100 0.54 -12.19 9.33
CA GLY A 100 0.95 -11.22 10.34
C GLY A 100 0.64 -9.76 9.97
N PRO A 101 1.28 -8.82 10.68
CA PRO A 101 1.26 -7.41 10.32
C PRO A 101 2.32 -7.05 9.27
N GLU A 102 2.13 -5.90 8.62
CA GLU A 102 3.23 -5.13 8.03
C GLU A 102 4.17 -4.65 9.15
N ARG A 103 5.47 -4.92 8.99
CA ARG A 103 6.55 -4.52 9.92
C ARG A 103 7.65 -3.73 9.24
N ASP A 104 7.51 -3.43 7.97
CA ASP A 104 8.46 -2.62 7.23
C ASP A 104 7.73 -1.48 6.53
N ALA A 105 8.20 -0.25 6.70
CA ALA A 105 7.63 0.90 6.00
C ALA A 105 7.64 0.71 4.48
N ARG A 106 8.61 -0.05 3.95
CA ARG A 106 8.69 -0.41 2.54
C ARG A 106 7.52 -1.26 2.08
N GLU A 107 6.93 -2.11 2.94
CA GLU A 107 5.70 -2.84 2.60
C GLU A 107 4.56 -1.87 2.28
N VAL A 108 4.38 -0.85 3.13
CA VAL A 108 3.37 0.21 2.97
C VAL A 108 3.64 1.04 1.71
N PHE A 109 4.88 1.49 1.50
CA PHE A 109 5.22 2.29 0.32
C PHE A 109 5.06 1.49 -0.98
N ASN A 110 5.57 0.26 -1.01
CA ASN A 110 5.53 -0.60 -2.19
C ASN A 110 4.10 -0.94 -2.58
N ARG A 111 3.21 -1.27 -1.61
CA ARG A 111 1.82 -1.57 -1.96
C ARG A 111 1.09 -0.35 -2.54
N MET A 112 1.36 0.84 -2.02
CA MET A 112 0.71 2.06 -2.53
C MET A 112 1.24 2.43 -3.91
N ALA A 113 2.56 2.61 -4.04
CA ALA A 113 3.20 2.98 -5.29
C ALA A 113 2.96 1.94 -6.38
N GLY A 114 3.04 0.65 -6.04
CA GLY A 114 2.77 -0.46 -6.95
C GLY A 114 1.33 -0.47 -7.44
N CYS A 115 0.36 -0.28 -6.54
CA CYS A 115 -1.05 -0.22 -6.89
C CYS A 115 -1.39 0.99 -7.78
N TRP A 116 -0.85 2.18 -7.50
CA TRP A 116 -1.00 3.35 -8.37
C TRP A 116 -0.37 3.13 -9.74
N THR A 117 0.82 2.53 -9.79
CA THR A 117 1.50 2.20 -11.05
C THR A 117 0.68 1.18 -11.84
N TYR A 118 0.14 0.17 -11.17
CA TYR A 118 -0.68 -0.86 -11.80
C TYR A 118 -1.96 -0.26 -12.39
N TRP A 119 -2.66 0.60 -11.66
CA TRP A 119 -3.83 1.30 -12.20
C TRP A 119 -3.45 2.22 -13.37
N GLY A 120 -2.38 3.00 -13.24
CA GLY A 120 -1.89 3.86 -14.32
C GLY A 120 -1.58 3.05 -15.59
N TRP A 121 -0.96 1.88 -15.44
CA TRP A 121 -0.68 0.98 -16.55
C TRP A 121 -1.96 0.48 -17.21
N LYS A 122 -2.90 -0.03 -16.41
CA LYS A 122 -4.21 -0.53 -16.87
C LYS A 122 -5.03 0.55 -17.59
N HIS A 123 -4.79 1.82 -17.30
CA HIS A 123 -5.47 2.95 -17.93
C HIS A 123 -4.63 3.65 -19.02
N GLY A 124 -3.50 3.09 -19.42
CA GLY A 124 -2.68 3.61 -20.52
C GLY A 124 -1.98 4.93 -20.20
N TYR A 125 -1.65 5.18 -18.93
CA TYR A 125 -1.06 6.45 -18.50
C TYR A 125 0.42 6.57 -18.82
N PHE A 126 1.13 5.49 -19.10
CA PHE A 126 2.59 5.48 -19.34
C PHE A 126 2.90 5.35 -20.83
N ASP A 127 3.89 6.11 -21.32
CA ASP A 127 4.34 5.99 -22.71
C ASP A 127 5.14 4.70 -22.94
N SER A 128 5.76 4.16 -21.89
CA SER A 128 6.57 2.94 -21.92
C SER A 128 6.58 2.22 -20.56
N GLU A 129 7.05 0.98 -20.54
CA GLU A 129 7.32 0.24 -19.29
C GLU A 129 8.41 0.92 -18.45
N ALA A 130 9.40 1.54 -19.09
CA ALA A 130 10.43 2.30 -18.38
C ALA A 130 9.84 3.51 -17.63
N ASP A 131 8.84 4.19 -18.21
CA ASP A 131 8.13 5.28 -17.55
C ASP A 131 7.33 4.79 -16.34
N ALA A 132 6.69 3.63 -16.44
CA ALA A 132 6.00 3.01 -15.31
C ALA A 132 6.98 2.63 -14.19
N GLN A 133 8.16 2.11 -14.53
CA GLN A 133 9.20 1.78 -13.56
C GLN A 133 9.74 3.04 -12.85
N ILE A 134 9.99 4.11 -13.60
CA ILE A 134 10.42 5.40 -13.02
C ILE A 134 9.35 5.94 -12.08
N TYR A 135 8.07 5.90 -12.48
CA TYR A 135 6.97 6.35 -11.62
C TYR A 135 6.90 5.54 -10.32
N TYR A 136 6.96 4.20 -10.40
CA TYR A 136 6.98 3.34 -9.21
C TYR A 136 8.14 3.70 -8.28
N ASP A 137 9.35 3.81 -8.82
CA ASP A 137 10.55 4.06 -8.03
C ASP A 137 10.51 5.44 -7.36
N GLU A 138 10.10 6.47 -8.11
CA GLU A 138 10.00 7.84 -7.60
C GLU A 138 8.92 7.97 -6.53
N MET A 139 7.76 7.30 -6.69
CA MET A 139 6.71 7.33 -5.67
C MET A 139 7.18 6.67 -4.36
N CYS A 140 7.84 5.51 -4.43
CA CYS A 140 8.45 4.87 -3.27
C CYS A 140 9.48 5.79 -2.59
N ALA A 141 10.38 6.40 -3.37
CA ALA A 141 11.40 7.32 -2.86
C ALA A 141 10.77 8.55 -2.18
N MET A 142 9.77 9.17 -2.81
CA MET A 142 9.09 10.36 -2.29
C MET A 142 8.36 10.07 -0.97
N LEU A 143 7.70 8.92 -0.86
CA LEU A 143 7.05 8.48 0.39
C LEU A 143 8.08 8.26 1.50
N ALA A 144 9.17 7.53 1.20
CA ALA A 144 10.21 7.23 2.19
C ALA A 144 10.97 8.49 2.64
N ARG A 145 11.22 9.43 1.73
CA ARG A 145 11.89 10.72 2.00
C ARG A 145 10.95 11.79 2.56
N GLN A 146 9.65 11.50 2.70
CA GLN A 146 8.61 12.45 3.12
C GLN A 146 8.56 13.73 2.25
N ILE A 147 8.83 13.60 0.95
CA ILE A 147 8.74 14.70 -0.03
C ILE A 147 7.27 15.02 -0.34
N GLY A 148 6.41 14.01 -0.29
CA GLY A 148 4.97 14.15 -0.43
C GLY A 148 4.24 13.03 0.30
N ALA A 149 2.99 13.28 0.67
CA ALA A 149 2.14 12.30 1.32
C ALA A 149 0.70 12.41 0.76
N PRO A 150 0.06 11.28 0.39
CA PRO A 150 -1.35 11.29 0.03
C PRO A 150 -2.24 11.44 1.26
N ASN A 151 -3.54 11.64 1.03
CA ASN A 151 -4.54 11.67 2.11
C ASN A 151 -4.62 10.33 2.87
N SER A 152 -5.13 10.34 4.11
CA SER A 152 -5.11 9.18 5.01
C SER A 152 -5.77 7.91 4.45
N PRO A 153 -6.95 7.95 3.79
CA PRO A 153 -7.56 6.77 3.14
C PRO A 153 -6.63 5.99 2.20
N GLN A 154 -5.72 6.66 1.51
CA GLN A 154 -4.74 6.01 0.63
C GLN A 154 -3.80 5.11 1.44
N TRP A 155 -3.28 5.61 2.56
CA TRP A 155 -2.42 4.84 3.46
C TRP A 155 -3.13 3.61 4.01
N PHE A 156 -4.41 3.72 4.36
CA PHE A 156 -5.16 2.61 4.95
C PHE A 156 -5.47 1.49 3.95
N ASN A 157 -5.87 1.84 2.73
CA ASN A 157 -6.57 0.90 1.86
C ASN A 157 -5.83 0.58 0.55
N THR A 158 -5.01 1.50 0.04
CA THR A 158 -4.43 1.35 -1.30
C THR A 158 -3.48 0.17 -1.35
N GLY A 159 -3.67 -0.69 -2.34
CA GLY A 159 -2.76 -1.76 -2.66
C GLY A 159 -2.80 -2.99 -1.75
N LEU A 160 -3.68 -3.04 -0.74
CA LEU A 160 -3.85 -4.26 0.06
C LEU A 160 -4.28 -5.45 -0.80
N HIS A 161 -5.19 -5.24 -1.74
CA HIS A 161 -5.56 -6.27 -2.72
C HIS A 161 -4.44 -6.53 -3.74
N TRP A 162 -3.81 -5.47 -4.26
CA TRP A 162 -2.77 -5.61 -5.28
C TRP A 162 -1.52 -6.35 -4.77
N ALA A 163 -1.05 -6.02 -3.56
CA ALA A 163 0.18 -6.60 -2.99
C ALA A 163 -0.03 -7.96 -2.34
N TYR A 164 -1.21 -8.21 -1.76
CA TYR A 164 -1.44 -9.36 -0.86
C TYR A 164 -2.65 -10.22 -1.21
N GLY A 165 -3.47 -9.82 -2.20
CA GLY A 165 -4.75 -10.48 -2.48
C GLY A 165 -5.79 -10.27 -1.38
N ILE A 166 -5.57 -9.35 -0.43
CA ILE A 166 -6.54 -9.06 0.63
C ILE A 166 -7.78 -8.42 0.00
N SER A 167 -8.91 -9.10 0.11
CA SER A 167 -10.24 -8.60 -0.26
C SER A 167 -11.11 -8.45 0.99
N GLY A 168 -12.40 -8.14 0.84
CA GLY A 168 -13.34 -7.99 1.94
C GLY A 168 -14.75 -7.72 1.42
N PRO A 169 -15.80 -7.85 2.25
CA PRO A 169 -17.17 -7.61 1.80
C PRO A 169 -17.37 -6.17 1.30
N ALA A 170 -18.41 -5.93 0.50
CA ALA A 170 -18.77 -4.58 0.09
C ALA A 170 -19.07 -3.70 1.33
N GLN A 171 -18.56 -2.45 1.32
CA GLN A 171 -18.76 -1.47 2.40
C GLN A 171 -19.55 -0.24 1.95
N GLY A 172 -20.27 -0.34 0.83
CA GLY A 172 -21.13 0.74 0.33
C GLY A 172 -20.40 1.90 -0.37
N HIS A 173 -19.09 1.78 -0.63
CA HIS A 173 -18.37 2.77 -1.44
C HIS A 173 -18.57 2.49 -2.93
N TRP A 174 -18.37 3.54 -3.73
CA TRP A 174 -18.57 3.54 -5.17
C TRP A 174 -17.26 3.88 -5.86
N TYR A 175 -17.11 3.41 -7.09
CA TYR A 175 -16.01 3.80 -7.97
C TYR A 175 -16.56 4.14 -9.35
N VAL A 176 -15.85 4.98 -10.09
CA VAL A 176 -16.17 5.24 -11.51
C VAL A 176 -15.44 4.20 -12.35
N ASP A 177 -16.17 3.42 -13.14
CA ASP A 177 -15.58 2.46 -14.05
C ASP A 177 -14.97 3.20 -15.25
N ALA A 178 -13.69 3.00 -15.51
CA ALA A 178 -12.99 3.70 -16.57
C ALA A 178 -13.46 3.29 -17.98
N ALA A 179 -14.11 2.13 -18.13
CA ALA A 179 -14.58 1.64 -19.43
C ALA A 179 -15.81 2.42 -19.94
N ASP A 180 -16.72 2.79 -19.04
CA ASP A 180 -17.98 3.46 -19.39
C ASP A 180 -18.20 4.81 -18.69
N GLY A 181 -17.33 5.19 -17.75
CA GLY A 181 -17.44 6.42 -16.97
C GLY A 181 -18.56 6.42 -15.94
N VAL A 182 -19.17 5.25 -15.66
CA VAL A 182 -20.34 5.15 -14.78
C VAL A 182 -19.90 4.81 -13.36
N ALA A 183 -20.50 5.50 -12.38
CA ALA A 183 -20.33 5.14 -10.98
C ALA A 183 -21.03 3.80 -10.69
N LYS A 184 -20.28 2.85 -10.10
CA LYS A 184 -20.77 1.52 -9.74
C LYS A 184 -20.47 1.24 -8.26
N PRO A 185 -21.34 0.49 -7.55
CA PRO A 185 -21.04 0.06 -6.20
C PRO A 185 -19.85 -0.91 -6.24
N SER A 186 -18.93 -0.74 -5.30
CA SER A 186 -17.82 -1.69 -5.14
C SER A 186 -18.31 -2.96 -4.47
N THR A 187 -17.96 -4.11 -5.05
CA THR A 187 -18.28 -5.43 -4.51
C THR A 187 -17.27 -5.89 -3.45
N SER A 188 -16.15 -5.19 -3.31
CA SER A 188 -15.06 -5.54 -2.40
C SER A 188 -14.50 -4.33 -1.65
N THR A 189 -14.10 -4.51 -0.39
CA THR A 189 -13.45 -3.45 0.42
C THR A 189 -12.14 -2.95 -0.21
N PHE A 190 -11.34 -3.82 -0.82
CA PHE A 190 -9.93 -3.53 -1.12
C PHE A 190 -9.55 -3.66 -2.60
N GLU A 191 -10.39 -4.26 -3.45
CA GLU A 191 -10.13 -4.35 -4.89
C GLU A 191 -10.22 -2.99 -5.59
N LYS A 192 -11.25 -2.22 -5.23
CA LYS A 192 -11.46 -0.83 -5.66
C LYS A 192 -11.72 0.04 -4.43
N PRO A 193 -10.69 0.25 -3.60
CA PRO A 193 -10.87 0.73 -2.25
C PRO A 193 -11.35 2.20 -2.20
N GLN A 194 -12.01 2.56 -1.10
CA GLN A 194 -12.26 3.95 -0.76
C GLN A 194 -10.94 4.65 -0.41
N VAL A 195 -10.48 5.52 -1.29
CA VAL A 195 -9.16 6.19 -1.18
C VAL A 195 -9.25 7.72 -1.26
N SER A 196 -10.46 8.26 -1.12
CA SER A 196 -10.76 9.69 -1.03
C SER A 196 -11.25 10.02 0.38
N ALA A 197 -10.82 11.17 0.91
CA ALA A 197 -11.18 11.63 2.25
C ALA A 197 -12.39 12.58 2.27
N CYS A 198 -12.74 13.16 1.12
CA CYS A 198 -13.73 14.23 1.02
C CYS A 198 -14.89 13.78 0.12
N PHE A 199 -16.12 14.00 0.57
CA PHE A 199 -17.36 13.69 -0.15
C PHE A 199 -18.30 14.87 -0.09
N ILE A 200 -19.07 15.08 -1.15
CA ILE A 200 -20.16 16.04 -1.19
C ILE A 200 -21.43 15.23 -1.39
N LEU A 201 -22.41 15.42 -0.50
CA LEU A 201 -23.70 14.73 -0.56
C LEU A 201 -24.78 15.79 -0.83
N GLY A 202 -25.68 15.48 -1.76
CA GLY A 202 -26.95 16.19 -1.88
C GLY A 202 -27.90 15.73 -0.78
N ILE A 203 -28.66 16.65 -0.21
CA ILE A 203 -29.73 16.37 0.75
C ILE A 203 -31.01 16.90 0.10
N GLU A 204 -32.01 16.04 -0.07
CA GLU A 204 -33.34 16.42 -0.54
C GLU A 204 -34.20 16.91 0.65
N ASP A 205 -35.16 17.79 0.39
CA ASP A 205 -36.08 18.37 1.38
C ASP A 205 -37.42 17.61 1.29
N ASP A 206 -37.42 16.33 1.70
CA ASP A 206 -38.58 15.43 1.71
C ASP A 206 -39.23 15.27 3.10
#